data_AF-A0A3N0Y024-F1
#
_entry.id   AF-A0A3N0Y024-F1
#
_cell.length_a   1.000
_cell.length_b   1.000
_cell.length_c   1.000
_cell.angle_alpha   90.00
_cell.angle_beta   90.00
_cell.angle_gamma   90.00
#
_symmetry.space_group_name_H-M   'P 1'
#
loop_
_entity.id
_entity.type
_entity.pdbx_description
1 polymer ?
#
loop_
_entity_poly.entity_id
_entity_poly.type
_entity_poly.pdbx_seq_one_letter_code
_entity_poly.pdbx_strand_id
1 'polypeptide(L)'
;MFETNNLQQKMYDVAFYEYYVPEEERLESALKRNKENLVTELKLWDGYLEKMGKGSYLAGKNFTMADVVCFPVIAYFPRLHCPKDRCPRLMEYYEMLKDRPSIKASWPLEWLDNPVGPDTLKKL
;
A
#
# COMPACT_ATOMS: atom_id res chain seq x y z
N MET A 1 -4.31 -1.61 14.46
CA MET A 1 -4.69 -0.29 13.95
C MET A 1 -5.80 -0.52 12.95
N PHE A 2 -7.00 0.01 13.19
CA PHE A 2 -8.18 -0.29 12.35
C PHE A 2 -8.03 0.33 10.95
N GLU A 3 -7.34 1.47 10.90
CA GLU A 3 -7.04 2.25 9.70
C GLU A 3 -6.27 1.41 8.67
N THR A 4 -5.34 0.55 9.09
CA THR A 4 -4.58 -0.32 8.19
C THR A 4 -5.48 -1.25 7.39
N ASN A 5 -6.52 -1.78 8.03
CA ASN A 5 -7.47 -2.70 7.38
C ASN A 5 -8.25 -1.95 6.30
N ASN A 6 -8.56 -0.66 6.50
CA ASN A 6 -9.21 0.15 5.49
C ASN A 6 -8.29 0.35 4.27
N LEU A 7 -7.02 0.71 4.48
CA LEU A 7 -6.04 0.83 3.40
C LEU A 7 -5.91 -0.48 2.63
N GLN A 8 -5.79 -1.60 3.34
CA GLN A 8 -5.68 -2.92 2.75
C GLN A 8 -6.91 -3.26 1.92
N GLN A 9 -8.11 -3.06 2.46
CA GLN A 9 -9.35 -3.34 1.75
C GLN A 9 -9.46 -2.50 0.47
N LYS A 10 -9.20 -1.19 0.54
CA LYS A 10 -9.26 -0.31 -0.63
C LYS A 10 -8.23 -0.68 -1.68
N MET A 11 -7.05 -1.11 -1.26
CA MET A 11 -6.04 -1.61 -2.18
C MET A 11 -6.50 -2.91 -2.84
N TYR A 12 -7.11 -3.83 -2.08
CA TYR A 12 -7.59 -5.12 -2.59
C TYR A 12 -8.76 -4.97 -3.57
N ASP A 13 -9.69 -4.06 -3.28
CA ASP A 13 -10.85 -3.71 -4.11
C ASP A 13 -10.46 -3.24 -5.53
N VAL A 14 -9.20 -2.85 -5.73
CA VAL A 14 -8.64 -2.44 -7.02
C VAL A 14 -7.65 -3.49 -7.54
N ALA A 15 -6.61 -3.78 -6.77
CA ALA A 15 -5.47 -4.61 -7.20
C ALA A 15 -5.84 -6.06 -7.51
N PHE A 16 -6.83 -6.58 -6.79
CA PHE A 16 -7.27 -7.97 -6.88
C PHE A 16 -8.75 -8.08 -7.29
N TYR A 17 -9.30 -7.02 -7.88
CA TYR A 17 -10.70 -6.98 -8.31
C TYR A 17 -11.07 -8.17 -9.19
N GLU A 18 -10.25 -8.47 -10.19
CA GLU A 18 -10.47 -9.59 -11.11
C GLU A 18 -10.34 -10.97 -10.43
N TYR A 19 -9.58 -11.05 -9.35
CA TYR A 19 -9.42 -12.29 -8.57
C TYR A 19 -10.61 -12.56 -7.65
N TYR A 20 -11.19 -11.51 -7.07
CA TYR A 20 -12.30 -11.62 -6.13
C TYR A 20 -13.69 -11.55 -6.77
N VAL A 21 -13.82 -10.91 -7.94
CA VAL A 21 -15.11 -10.70 -8.61
C VAL A 21 -15.20 -11.60 -9.85
N PRO A 22 -16.18 -12.53 -9.90
CA PRO A 22 -16.46 -13.36 -11.07
C PRO A 22 -16.66 -12.51 -12.33
N GLU A 23 -16.24 -13.01 -13.49
CA GLU A 23 -16.21 -12.23 -14.73
C GLU A 23 -17.58 -11.66 -15.10
N GLU A 24 -18.65 -12.42 -14.87
CA GLU A 24 -20.05 -12.06 -15.07
C GLU A 24 -20.56 -10.94 -14.14
N GLU A 25 -19.91 -10.73 -12.99
CA GLU A 25 -20.25 -9.71 -11.99
C GLU A 25 -19.38 -8.45 -12.11
N ARG A 26 -18.39 -8.44 -13.01
CA ARG A 26 -17.46 -7.31 -13.15
C ARG A 26 -18.18 -6.10 -13.75
N LEU A 27 -18.03 -4.97 -13.07
CA LEU A 27 -18.61 -3.69 -13.47
C LEU A 27 -17.52 -2.63 -13.52
N GLU A 28 -17.30 -2.06 -14.71
CA GLU A 28 -16.36 -0.94 -14.91
C GLU A 28 -16.66 0.25 -13.99
N SER A 29 -17.94 0.53 -13.73
CA SER A 29 -18.37 1.58 -12.82
C SER A 29 -17.98 1.30 -11.36
N ALA A 30 -17.99 0.03 -10.94
CA ALA A 30 -17.55 -0.37 -9.61
C ALA A 30 -16.03 -0.23 -9.48
N LEU A 31 -15.26 -0.70 -10.47
CA LEU A 31 -13.80 -0.57 -10.47
C LEU A 31 -13.35 0.90 -10.48
N LYS A 32 -14.02 1.76 -11.26
CA LYS A 32 -13.76 3.21 -11.27
C LYS A 32 -13.97 3.81 -9.88
N ARG A 33 -15.11 3.53 -9.23
CA ARG A 33 -15.39 4.00 -7.87
C ARG A 33 -14.37 3.47 -6.86
N ASN A 34 -13.92 2.23 -6.98
CA ASN A 34 -12.90 1.65 -6.10
C ASN A 34 -11.56 2.37 -6.24
N LYS A 35 -11.15 2.71 -7.47
CA LYS A 35 -9.95 3.53 -7.73
C LYS A 35 -10.05 4.92 -7.09
N GLU A 36 -11.18 5.61 -7.25
CA GLU A 36 -11.42 6.92 -6.62
C GLU A 36 -11.36 6.85 -5.09
N ASN A 37 -11.92 5.79 -4.51
CA ASN A 37 -11.85 5.53 -3.06
C ASN A 37 -10.41 5.27 -2.61
N LEU A 38 -9.64 4.46 -3.35
CA LEU A 38 -8.24 4.18 -3.02
C LEU A 38 -7.38 5.46 -3.10
N VAL A 39 -7.59 6.30 -4.11
CA VAL A 39 -6.89 7.60 -4.20
C VAL A 39 -7.23 8.50 -3.00
N THR A 40 -8.48 8.50 -2.56
CA THR A 40 -8.89 9.26 -1.36
C THR A 40 -8.21 8.73 -0.10
N GLU A 41 -8.18 7.42 0.07
CA GLU A 41 -7.50 6.77 1.19
C GLU A 41 -5.99 7.05 1.19
N LEU A 42 -5.32 6.95 0.04
CA LEU A 42 -3.89 7.27 -0.09
C LEU A 42 -3.57 8.71 0.32
N LYS A 43 -4.42 9.68 -0.05
CA LYS A 43 -4.26 11.08 0.39
C LYS A 43 -4.38 11.22 1.90
N LEU A 44 -5.27 10.45 2.54
CA LEU A 44 -5.41 10.44 4.00
C LEU A 44 -4.13 9.93 4.66
N TRP A 45 -3.58 8.82 4.18
CA TRP A 45 -2.34 8.25 4.69
C TRP A 45 -1.12 9.15 4.48
N ASP A 46 -1.03 9.79 3.32
CA ASP A 46 -0.01 10.81 3.09
C ASP A 46 -0.14 11.96 4.08
N GLY A 47 -1.37 12.41 4.36
CA GLY A 47 -1.63 13.42 5.38
C GLY A 47 -1.23 12.99 6.80
N TYR A 48 -1.37 11.71 7.15
CA TYR A 48 -0.87 11.18 8.43
C TYR A 48 0.66 11.19 8.49
N LEU A 49 1.32 10.71 7.45
CA LEU A 49 2.79 10.67 7.37
C LEU A 49 3.40 12.07 7.32
N GLU A 50 2.77 13.00 6.61
CA GLU A 50 3.16 14.42 6.59
C GLU A 50 3.12 15.01 8.01
N LYS A 51 2.04 14.77 8.77
CA LYS A 51 1.91 15.23 10.15
C LYS A 51 2.94 14.61 11.09
N MET A 52 3.32 13.35 10.87
CA MET A 52 4.38 12.71 11.66
C MET A 52 5.77 13.30 11.34
N GLY A 53 5.94 13.86 10.15
CA GLY A 53 7.17 14.46 9.67
C GLY A 53 8.17 13.43 9.13
N LYS A 54 9.10 13.91 8.30
CA LYS A 54 10.10 13.08 7.63
C LYS A 54 10.95 12.30 8.64
N GLY A 55 11.20 11.03 8.32
CA GLY A 55 12.00 10.13 9.18
C GLY A 55 11.26 9.59 10.40
N SER A 56 9.97 9.91 10.56
CA SER A 56 9.11 9.33 11.59
C SER A 56 8.46 8.03 11.12
N TYR A 57 8.16 7.18 12.09
CA TYR A 57 7.32 6.00 11.97
C TYR A 57 5.84 6.37 12.12
N LEU A 58 4.94 5.41 11.94
CA LEU A 58 3.49 5.64 11.95
C LEU A 58 2.95 6.14 13.29
N ALA A 59 3.64 5.84 14.39
CA ALA A 59 3.26 6.22 15.74
C ALA A 59 4.31 7.12 16.44
N GLY A 60 5.12 7.85 15.65
CA GLY A 60 6.10 8.80 16.18
C GLY A 60 7.55 8.44 15.83
N LYS A 61 8.49 8.66 16.75
CA LYS A 61 9.94 8.53 16.48
C LYS A 61 10.50 7.12 16.63
N ASN A 62 9.75 6.21 17.22
CA ASN A 62 10.18 4.83 17.42
C ASN A 62 9.38 3.89 16.52
N PHE A 63 10.03 2.82 16.08
CA PHE A 63 9.36 1.72 15.38
C PHE A 63 8.48 0.95 16.37
N THR A 64 7.21 0.74 16.03
CA THR A 64 6.21 0.14 16.92
C THR A 64 5.41 -0.95 16.22
N MET A 65 4.46 -1.54 16.94
CA MET A 65 3.50 -2.50 16.37
C MET A 65 2.67 -1.89 15.22
N ALA A 66 2.48 -0.57 15.20
CA ALA A 66 1.83 0.11 14.09
C ALA A 66 2.57 -0.16 12.77
N ASP A 67 3.90 -0.01 12.79
CA ASP A 67 4.74 -0.20 11.61
C ASP A 67 4.81 -1.68 11.19
N VAL A 68 4.83 -2.59 12.17
CA VAL A 68 4.79 -4.05 11.92
C VAL A 68 3.52 -4.45 11.16
N VAL A 69 2.37 -3.93 11.56
CA VAL A 69 1.08 -4.28 10.96
C VAL A 69 0.86 -3.57 9.62
N CYS A 70 1.28 -2.31 9.49
CA CYS A 70 1.04 -1.52 8.29
C CYS A 70 2.05 -1.75 7.17
N PHE A 71 3.33 -1.97 7.50
CA PHE A 71 4.38 -2.04 6.49
C PHE A 71 4.12 -3.13 5.43
N PRO A 72 3.67 -4.35 5.76
CA PRO A 72 3.34 -5.35 4.75
C PRO A 72 2.30 -4.87 3.73
N VAL A 73 1.28 -4.13 4.16
CA VAL A 73 0.27 -3.53 3.27
C VAL A 73 0.91 -2.45 2.39
N ILE A 74 1.74 -1.60 2.98
CA ILE A 74 2.45 -0.52 2.27
C ILE A 74 3.42 -1.08 1.20
N ALA A 75 4.08 -2.20 1.48
CA ALA A 75 5.02 -2.84 0.56
C ALA A 75 4.36 -3.34 -0.74
N TYR A 76 3.03 -3.57 -0.75
CA TYR A 76 2.31 -3.92 -1.97
C TYR A 76 2.21 -2.77 -2.97
N PHE A 77 2.15 -1.51 -2.53
CA PHE A 77 1.98 -0.38 -3.45
C PHE A 77 3.09 -0.25 -4.50
N PRO A 78 4.39 -0.24 -4.14
CA PRO A 78 5.46 -0.22 -5.15
C PRO A 78 5.51 -1.53 -5.93
N ARG A 79 5.23 -2.67 -5.29
CA ARG A 79 5.16 -4.00 -5.92
C ARG A 79 4.12 -4.05 -7.05
N LEU A 80 2.97 -3.41 -6.85
CA LEU A 80 1.84 -3.34 -7.78
C LEU A 80 1.87 -2.10 -8.69
N HIS A 81 3.01 -1.40 -8.74
CA HIS A 81 3.26 -0.23 -9.59
C HIS A 81 2.39 0.98 -9.31
N CYS A 82 1.99 1.20 -8.05
CA CYS A 82 1.30 2.43 -7.67
C CYS A 82 2.16 3.66 -8.03
N PRO A 83 1.62 4.66 -8.76
CA PRO A 83 2.39 5.83 -9.14
C PRO A 83 2.82 6.64 -7.91
N LYS A 84 4.08 7.08 -7.89
CA LYS A 84 4.65 7.79 -6.74
C LYS A 84 3.96 9.12 -6.46
N ASP A 85 3.43 9.77 -7.50
CA ASP A 85 2.69 11.04 -7.38
C ASP A 85 1.31 10.87 -6.71
N ARG A 86 0.78 9.65 -6.65
CA ARG A 86 -0.47 9.35 -5.93
C ARG A 86 -0.30 9.20 -4.42
N CYS A 87 0.92 8.89 -3.98
CA CYS A 87 1.20 8.61 -2.56
C CYS A 87 2.66 8.90 -2.17
N PRO A 88 3.18 10.14 -2.42
CA PRO A 88 4.59 10.45 -2.20
C PRO A 88 5.09 10.20 -0.78
N ARG A 89 4.30 10.51 0.27
CA ARG A 89 4.77 10.32 1.66
C ARG A 89 4.81 8.85 2.03
N LEU A 90 3.82 8.08 1.60
CA LEU A 90 3.77 6.63 1.77
C LEU A 90 4.94 5.95 1.04
N MET A 91 5.30 6.40 -0.16
CA MET A 91 6.50 5.90 -0.86
C MET A 91 7.80 6.25 -0.13
N GLU A 92 7.94 7.45 0.42
CA GLU A 92 9.11 7.79 1.24
C GLU A 92 9.21 6.93 2.50
N TYR A 93 8.08 6.68 3.17
CA TYR A 93 8.02 5.77 4.32
C TYR A 93 8.41 4.34 3.92
N TYR A 94 7.92 3.84 2.78
CA TYR A 94 8.33 2.54 2.26
C TYR A 94 9.85 2.45 2.04
N GLU A 95 10.42 3.44 1.34
CA GLU A 95 11.86 3.49 1.05
C GLU A 95 12.71 3.53 2.32
N MET A 96 12.24 4.21 3.37
CA MET A 96 12.90 4.23 4.67
C MET A 96 12.89 2.85 5.36
N LEU A 97 11.79 2.11 5.28
CA LEU A 97 11.61 0.88 6.06
C LEU A 97 12.07 -0.39 5.35
N LYS A 98 12.00 -0.45 4.01
CA LYS A 98 12.29 -1.67 3.24
C LYS A 98 13.67 -2.26 3.54
N ASP A 99 14.62 -1.41 3.96
CA ASP A 99 15.98 -1.82 4.24
C ASP A 99 16.24 -2.26 5.70
N ARG A 100 15.24 -2.18 6.58
CA ARG A 100 15.38 -2.58 7.99
C ARG A 100 15.72 -4.07 8.10
N PRO A 101 16.67 -4.49 8.96
CA PRO A 101 17.09 -5.90 9.05
C PRO A 101 15.95 -6.89 9.27
N SER A 102 15.00 -6.56 10.14
CA SER A 102 13.84 -7.42 10.40
C SER A 102 12.92 -7.55 9.19
N ILE A 103 12.78 -6.49 8.38
CA ILE A 103 11.93 -6.48 7.19
C ILE A 103 12.58 -7.32 6.09
N LYS A 104 13.89 -7.20 5.88
CA LYS A 104 14.63 -8.08 4.97
C LYS A 104 14.53 -9.55 5.40
N ALA A 105 14.64 -9.83 6.70
CA ALA A 105 14.56 -11.18 7.23
C ALA A 105 13.16 -11.80 7.08
N SER A 106 12.10 -10.99 7.04
CA SER A 106 10.71 -11.45 6.86
C SER A 106 10.16 -11.16 5.46
N TRP A 107 11.01 -10.82 4.49
CA TRP A 107 10.55 -10.50 3.14
C TRP A 107 9.99 -11.76 2.47
N PRO A 108 8.86 -11.69 1.74
CA PRO A 108 8.33 -12.86 1.04
C PRO A 108 9.36 -13.42 0.06
N LEU A 109 9.71 -14.70 0.20
CA LEU A 109 10.72 -15.35 -0.66
C LEU A 109 10.33 -15.27 -2.14
N GLU A 110 9.04 -15.48 -2.44
CA GLU A 110 8.48 -15.33 -3.78
C GLU A 110 8.72 -13.95 -4.41
N TRP A 111 8.84 -12.90 -3.61
CA TRP A 111 9.11 -11.54 -4.11
C TRP A 111 10.61 -11.29 -4.31
N LEU A 112 11.48 -12.09 -3.72
CA LEU A 112 12.91 -12.05 -4.03
C LEU A 112 13.17 -12.68 -5.40
N ASP A 113 12.53 -13.81 -5.67
CA ASP A 113 12.64 -14.52 -6.95
C ASP A 113 11.97 -13.76 -8.09
N ASN A 114 10.82 -13.13 -7.80
CA ASN A 114 10.13 -12.26 -8.74
C ASN A 114 9.99 -10.86 -8.13
N PRO A 115 10.94 -9.93 -8.34
CA PRO A 115 10.93 -8.62 -7.71
C PRO A 115 9.92 -7.63 -8.30
N VAL A 116 9.45 -7.84 -9.53
CA VAL A 116 8.48 -6.95 -10.22
C VAL A 116 7.08 -7.58 -10.27
N GLY A 117 6.08 -6.91 -9.70
CA GLY A 117 4.72 -7.45 -9.58
C GLY A 117 3.87 -7.15 -10.79
N PRO A 118 2.62 -7.64 -10.80
CA PRO A 118 1.66 -7.24 -11.82
C PRO A 118 1.38 -5.73 -11.70
N ASP A 119 1.08 -5.07 -12.81
CA ASP A 119 0.94 -3.61 -12.90
C ASP A 119 -0.48 -3.11 -12.60
N THR A 120 -1.19 -3.79 -11.69
CA THR A 120 -2.61 -3.59 -11.40
C THR A 120 -2.94 -2.20 -10.85
N LEU A 121 -1.98 -1.51 -10.20
CA LEU A 121 -2.15 -0.14 -9.73
C LEU A 121 -1.49 0.92 -10.63
N LYS A 122 -0.85 0.54 -11.75
CA LYS A 122 -0.10 1.47 -12.61
C LYS A 122 -0.94 2.62 -13.20
N LYS A 123 -2.23 2.41 -13.36
CA LYS A 123 -3.18 3.38 -13.92
C LYS A 123 -4.09 4.03 -12.86
N LEU A 124 -3.68 4.01 -11.60
CA LEU A 124 -4.38 4.69 -10.50
C LEU A 124 -4.25 6.22 -10.65
#